data_AF-A0A2T0S2X4-F1
#
_entry.id   AF-A0A2T0S2X4-F1
#
_cell.length_a   1.000
_cell.length_b   1.000
_cell.length_c   1.000
_cell.angle_alpha   90.00
_cell.angle_beta   90.00
_cell.angle_gamma   90.00
#
_symmetry.space_group_name_H-M   'P 1'
#
loop_
_entity.id
_entity.type
_entity.pdbx_description
1 polymer ?
#
loop_
_entity_poly.entity_id
_entity_poly.type
_entity_poly.pdbx_seq_one_letter_code
_entity_poly.pdbx_strand_id
1 'polypeptide(L)'
;MIEPAYKQLSISQHCDLLGIARSSYYYQPLGESTENLALMLQIDKLFTARPEMGIRRLQKELATEANPVNVKRVRRLTRLMGLEAVGPKPNLSKPQIGHTIYSYLLKGVNIKRVDKV
;
A
#
# COMPACT_ATOMS: atom_id res chain seq x y z
N MET A 1 15.77 21.95 -9.89
CA MET A 1 14.53 22.68 -9.56
C MET A 1 13.96 23.25 -10.86
N ILE A 2 12.65 23.22 -11.10
CA ILE A 2 12.05 23.82 -12.32
C ILE A 2 11.87 25.32 -12.07
N GLU A 3 12.37 26.16 -12.97
CA GLU A 3 12.28 27.62 -12.88
C GLU A 3 11.44 28.20 -14.03
N PRO A 4 10.15 28.50 -13.80
CA PRO A 4 9.27 29.00 -14.87
C PRO A 4 9.66 30.39 -15.39
N ALA A 5 10.37 31.17 -14.56
CA ALA A 5 10.83 32.51 -14.90
C ALA A 5 12.11 32.52 -15.75
N TYR A 6 12.75 31.37 -15.93
CA TYR A 6 13.98 31.26 -16.70
C TYR A 6 13.68 31.26 -18.21
N LYS A 7 13.96 32.38 -18.88
CA LYS A 7 13.57 32.62 -20.28
C LYS A 7 14.29 31.76 -21.33
N GLN A 8 15.43 31.14 -20.98
CA GLN A 8 16.24 30.39 -21.95
C GLN A 8 15.79 28.93 -22.12
N LEU A 9 15.02 28.38 -21.18
CA LEU A 9 14.50 27.02 -21.25
C LEU A 9 13.00 27.00 -20.96
N SER A 10 12.23 26.30 -21.79
CA SER A 10 10.82 26.05 -21.54
C SER A 10 10.62 25.11 -20.34
N ILE A 11 9.43 25.12 -19.74
CA ILE A 11 9.06 24.15 -18.68
C ILE A 11 9.25 22.70 -19.17
N SER A 12 8.93 22.42 -20.43
CA SER A 12 9.15 21.10 -21.03
C SER A 12 10.62 20.69 -20.98
N GLN A 13 11.53 21.56 -21.44
CA GLN A 13 12.96 21.27 -21.43
C GLN A 13 13.51 21.09 -20.02
N HIS A 14 13.04 21.87 -19.03
CA HIS A 14 13.40 21.65 -17.64
C HIS A 14 12.93 20.28 -17.13
N CYS A 15 11.72 19.85 -17.49
CA CYS A 15 11.19 18.54 -17.12
C CYS A 15 12.01 17.41 -17.77
N ASP A 16 12.36 17.57 -19.05
CA ASP A 16 13.18 16.61 -19.81
C ASP A 16 14.57 16.46 -19.19
N LEU A 17 15.24 17.58 -18.86
CA LEU A 17 16.55 17.58 -18.20
C LEU A 17 16.52 16.93 -16.81
N LEU A 18 15.40 17.07 -16.09
CA LEU A 18 15.21 16.48 -14.76
C LEU A 18 14.67 15.05 -14.81
N GLY A 19 14.34 14.52 -15.98
CA GLY A 19 13.78 13.18 -16.15
C GLY A 19 12.38 13.00 -15.55
N ILE A 20 11.60 14.07 -15.44
CA ILE A 20 10.22 14.02 -14.92
C ILE A 20 9.21 14.34 -16.02
N ALA A 21 8.02 13.76 -15.93
CA ALA A 21 6.95 14.08 -16.88
C ALA A 21 6.43 15.51 -16.64
N ARG A 22 6.14 16.23 -17.72
CA ARG A 22 5.54 17.57 -17.65
C ARG A 22 4.19 17.58 -16.90
N SER A 23 3.42 16.51 -16.98
CA SER A 23 2.17 16.35 -16.24
C SER A 23 2.39 16.37 -14.72
N SER A 24 3.49 15.79 -14.23
CA SER A 24 3.86 15.79 -12.81
C SER A 24 4.15 17.20 -12.29
N TYR A 25 4.68 18.09 -13.13
CA TYR A 25 4.93 19.48 -12.75
C TYR A 25 3.63 20.27 -12.49
N TYR A 26 2.60 20.06 -13.32
CA TYR A 26 1.32 20.75 -13.15
C TYR A 26 0.38 20.07 -12.15
N TYR A 27 0.66 18.82 -11.78
CA TYR A 27 -0.18 18.09 -10.85
C TYR A 27 -0.13 18.73 -9.46
N GLN A 28 -1.30 19.19 -8.99
CA GLN A 28 -1.47 19.59 -7.60
C GLN A 28 -2.13 18.44 -6.83
N PRO A 29 -1.49 17.89 -5.79
CA PRO A 29 -2.09 16.85 -4.99
C PRO A 29 -3.34 17.39 -4.28
N LEU A 30 -4.47 16.72 -4.46
CA LEU A 30 -5.68 17.02 -3.70
C LEU A 30 -5.60 16.33 -2.33
N GLY A 31 -5.91 17.08 -1.27
CA GLY A 31 -6.02 16.52 0.07
C GLY A 31 -7.19 15.53 0.22
N GLU A 32 -7.37 15.02 1.43
CA GLU A 32 -8.49 14.14 1.76
C GLU A 32 -9.79 14.91 2.02
N SER A 33 -10.93 14.27 1.76
CA SER A 33 -12.24 14.86 2.06
C SER A 33 -12.46 15.01 3.57
N THR A 34 -13.34 15.94 3.97
CA THR A 34 -13.72 16.16 5.38
C THR A 34 -14.23 14.88 6.05
N GLU A 35 -15.00 14.07 5.33
CA GLU A 35 -15.45 12.75 5.80
C GLU A 35 -14.28 11.78 6.03
N ASN A 36 -13.30 11.76 5.14
CA ASN A 36 -12.11 10.92 5.30
C ASN A 36 -11.28 11.40 6.49
N LEU A 37 -11.14 12.70 6.69
CA LEU A 37 -10.45 13.25 7.86
C LEU A 37 -11.15 12.86 9.16
N ALA A 38 -12.48 12.95 9.22
CA ALA A 38 -13.25 12.50 10.37
C ALA A 38 -13.06 10.99 10.64
N LEU A 39 -13.06 10.17 9.59
CA LEU A 39 -12.80 8.74 9.70
C LEU A 39 -11.35 8.44 10.13
N MET A 40 -10.37 9.20 9.62
CA MET A 40 -8.96 9.09 10.03
C MET A 40 -8.77 9.42 11.51
N LEU A 41 -9.47 10.42 12.04
CA LEU A 41 -9.45 10.73 13.47
C LEU A 41 -10.02 9.60 14.33
N GLN A 42 -11.07 8.92 13.86
CA GLN A 42 -11.62 7.75 14.55
C GLN A 42 -10.66 6.56 14.51
N ILE A 43 -10.04 6.31 13.34
CA ILE A 43 -9.00 5.28 13.18
C ILE A 43 -7.84 5.55 14.15
N ASP A 44 -7.35 6.78 14.23
CA ASP A 44 -6.24 7.18 15.10
C ASP A 44 -6.55 6.91 16.58
N LYS A 45 -7.75 7.29 17.04
CA LYS A 45 -8.22 7.03 18.40
C LYS A 45 -8.29 5.52 18.69
N LEU A 46 -8.86 4.75 17.78
CA LEU A 46 -8.98 3.29 17.93
C LEU A 46 -7.61 2.62 17.94
N PHE A 47 -6.69 3.06 17.09
CA PHE A 47 -5.34 2.52 17.01
C PHE A 47 -4.53 2.86 18.27
N THR A 48 -4.62 4.09 18.76
CA THR A 48 -3.96 4.52 20.01
C THR A 48 -4.45 3.72 21.21
N ALA A 49 -5.76 3.38 21.26
CA ALA A 49 -6.32 2.58 22.33
C ALA A 49 -6.00 1.08 22.21
N ARG A 50 -5.97 0.56 20.98
CA ARG A 50 -5.91 -0.88 20.66
C ARG A 50 -5.08 -1.12 19.38
N PRO A 51 -3.74 -1.04 19.47
CA PRO A 51 -2.85 -1.13 18.31
C PRO A 51 -2.82 -2.52 17.66
N GLU A 52 -3.32 -3.55 18.35
CA GLU A 52 -3.40 -4.93 17.85
C GLU A 52 -4.49 -5.16 16.80
N MET A 53 -5.37 -4.18 16.57
CA MET A 53 -6.49 -4.33 15.66
C MET A 53 -6.08 -4.26 14.19
N GLY A 54 -6.22 -5.40 13.50
CA GLY A 54 -6.14 -5.45 12.05
C GLY A 54 -7.33 -4.76 11.35
N ILE A 55 -7.18 -4.54 10.03
CA ILE A 55 -8.15 -3.80 9.19
C ILE A 55 -9.58 -4.32 9.31
N ARG A 56 -9.78 -5.64 9.37
CA ARG A 56 -11.12 -6.25 9.48
C ARG A 56 -11.80 -5.91 10.81
N ARG A 57 -11.03 -5.91 11.91
CA ARG A 57 -11.54 -5.52 13.24
C ARG A 57 -11.81 -4.03 13.29
N LEU A 58 -10.88 -3.20 12.79
CA LEU A 58 -11.08 -1.76 12.66
C LEU A 58 -12.35 -1.42 11.87
N GLN A 59 -12.58 -2.08 10.73
CA GLN A 59 -13.80 -1.83 9.96
C GLN A 59 -15.07 -2.20 10.73
N LYS A 60 -15.07 -3.30 11.49
CA LYS A 60 -16.21 -3.69 12.31
C LYS A 60 -16.48 -2.70 13.45
N GLU A 61 -15.44 -2.13 14.05
CA GLU A 61 -15.54 -1.11 15.10
C GLU A 61 -16.01 0.24 14.56
N LEU A 62 -15.63 0.58 13.31
CA LEU A 62 -15.99 1.85 12.66
C LEU A 62 -17.36 1.81 11.97
N ALA A 63 -17.79 0.64 11.49
CA ALA A 63 -19.05 0.50 10.79
C ALA A 63 -20.22 0.45 11.78
N THR A 64 -21.19 1.31 11.57
CA THR A 64 -22.49 1.29 12.25
C THR A 64 -23.60 1.04 11.23
N GLU A 65 -24.80 0.66 11.69
CA GLU A 65 -25.94 0.47 10.80
C GLU A 65 -26.29 1.73 9.99
N ALA A 66 -26.09 2.91 10.58
CA ALA A 66 -26.33 4.20 9.93
C ALA A 66 -25.19 4.65 8.99
N ASN A 67 -23.98 4.11 9.12
CA ASN A 67 -22.83 4.49 8.30
C ASN A 67 -21.94 3.28 7.97
N PRO A 68 -22.28 2.53 6.91
CA PRO A 68 -21.50 1.37 6.50
C PRO A 68 -20.14 1.80 5.94
N VAL A 69 -19.07 1.43 6.63
CA VAL A 69 -17.70 1.72 6.17
C VAL A 69 -17.13 0.52 5.42
N ASN A 70 -16.69 0.74 4.18
CA ASN A 70 -16.07 -0.30 3.37
C ASN A 70 -14.64 -0.61 3.85
N VAL A 71 -14.30 -1.90 3.98
CA VAL A 71 -12.96 -2.39 4.35
C VAL A 71 -11.85 -1.83 3.44
N LYS A 72 -12.12 -1.63 2.14
CA LYS A 72 -11.16 -1.04 1.18
C LYS A 72 -10.82 0.42 1.54
N ARG A 73 -11.82 1.19 2.01
CA ARG A 73 -11.64 2.59 2.45
C ARG A 73 -10.78 2.64 3.71
N VAL A 74 -11.10 1.83 4.72
CA VAL A 74 -10.31 1.72 5.96
C VAL A 74 -8.85 1.34 5.65
N ARG A 75 -8.64 0.33 4.78
CA ARG A 75 -7.30 -0.10 4.35
C ARG A 75 -6.50 1.02 3.69
N ARG A 76 -7.14 1.81 2.81
CA ARG A 76 -6.47 2.92 2.12
C ARG A 76 -6.03 3.99 3.11
N LEU A 77 -6.95 4.42 3.99
CA LEU A 77 -6.70 5.50 4.96
C LEU A 77 -5.66 5.10 6.00
N THR A 78 -5.75 3.89 6.58
CA THR A 78 -4.73 3.37 7.51
C THR A 78 -3.34 3.34 6.89
N ARG A 79 -3.21 2.93 5.62
CA ARG A 79 -1.93 2.97 4.89
C ARG A 79 -1.43 4.38 4.64
N LEU A 80 -2.32 5.31 4.29
CA LEU A 80 -1.97 6.72 4.09
C LEU A 80 -1.45 7.34 5.40
N MET A 81 -2.02 6.95 6.55
CA MET A 81 -1.56 7.34 7.88
C MET A 81 -0.29 6.62 8.34
N GLY A 82 0.17 5.59 7.62
CA GLY A 82 1.32 4.77 8.04
C GLY A 82 1.04 3.85 9.24
N LEU A 83 -0.23 3.53 9.52
CA LEU A 83 -0.62 2.67 10.64
C LEU A 83 -0.65 1.19 10.23
N GLU A 84 0.01 0.34 11.01
CA GLU A 84 -0.04 -1.12 10.88
C GLU A 84 -0.35 -1.75 12.25
N ALA A 85 -1.19 -2.79 12.24
CA ALA A 85 -1.54 -3.51 13.46
C ALA A 85 -0.31 -4.15 14.10
N VAL A 86 -0.14 -3.93 15.40
CA VAL A 86 0.98 -4.46 16.19
C VAL A 86 0.66 -5.88 16.63
N GLY A 87 1.43 -6.85 16.17
CA GLY A 87 1.27 -8.24 16.56
C GLY A 87 2.20 -9.20 15.81
N PRO A 88 2.29 -10.46 16.26
CA PRO A 88 3.08 -11.46 15.57
C PRO A 88 2.53 -11.69 14.17
N LYS A 89 3.39 -11.50 13.16
CA LYS A 89 3.04 -11.85 11.78
C LYS A 89 3.06 -13.37 11.61
N PRO A 90 2.22 -13.94 10.71
CA PRO A 90 2.24 -15.37 10.44
C PRO A 90 3.65 -15.84 10.08
N ASN A 91 4.08 -16.97 10.64
CA ASN A 91 5.38 -17.54 10.27
C ASN A 91 5.28 -18.22 8.90
N LEU A 92 5.55 -17.46 7.84
CA LEU A 92 5.51 -17.96 6.46
C LEU A 92 6.60 -18.98 6.14
N SER A 93 7.63 -19.13 7.00
CA SER A 93 8.70 -20.13 6.82
C SER A 93 8.27 -21.53 7.26
N LYS A 94 7.22 -21.64 8.09
CA LYS A 94 6.71 -22.93 8.55
C LYS A 94 5.47 -23.29 7.71
N PRO A 95 5.45 -24.47 7.08
CA PRO A 95 4.25 -24.94 6.41
C PRO A 95 3.12 -25.12 7.44
N GLN A 96 1.90 -24.85 7.01
CA GLN A 96 0.72 -25.16 7.81
C GLN A 96 0.63 -26.67 8.07
N ILE A 97 0.19 -27.05 9.26
CA ILE A 97 -0.04 -28.47 9.60
C ILE A 97 -1.00 -29.08 8.58
N GLY A 98 -0.61 -30.20 7.98
CA GLY A 98 -1.37 -30.88 6.93
C GLY A 98 -1.07 -30.45 5.50
N HIS A 99 -0.16 -29.50 5.28
CA HIS A 99 0.27 -29.15 3.93
C HIS A 99 1.26 -30.18 3.36
N THR A 100 0.89 -30.87 2.28
CA THR A 100 1.78 -31.80 1.58
C THR A 100 2.99 -31.05 1.01
N ILE A 101 4.19 -31.47 1.40
CA ILE A 101 5.43 -30.96 0.83
C ILE A 101 5.68 -31.73 -0.47
N TYR A 102 5.51 -31.06 -1.61
CA TYR A 102 5.83 -31.65 -2.91
C TYR A 102 7.35 -31.68 -3.11
N SER A 103 7.87 -32.85 -3.47
CA SER A 103 9.28 -32.98 -3.81
C SER A 103 9.61 -32.15 -5.06
N TYR A 104 10.73 -31.43 -5.04
CA TYR A 104 11.22 -30.76 -6.23
C TYR A 104 11.72 -31.80 -7.24
N LEU A 105 10.90 -32.10 -8.24
CA LEU A 105 11.15 -33.20 -9.19
C LEU A 105 12.40 -33.00 -10.06
N LEU A 106 12.88 -31.76 -10.17
CA LEU A 106 14.09 -31.42 -10.91
C LEU A 106 15.37 -31.54 -10.06
N LYS A 107 15.25 -31.91 -8.78
CA LYS A 107 16.40 -32.05 -7.90
C LYS A 107 17.32 -33.16 -8.42
N GLY A 108 18.52 -32.79 -8.85
CA GLY A 108 19.53 -33.74 -9.38
C GLY A 108 19.41 -34.02 -10.88
N VAL A 109 18.48 -33.37 -11.59
CA VAL A 109 18.37 -33.51 -13.04
C VAL A 109 19.42 -32.62 -13.73
N ASN A 110 20.32 -33.24 -14.50
CA ASN A 110 21.26 -32.52 -15.34
C ASN A 110 20.58 -32.12 -16.67
N ILE A 111 20.29 -30.82 -16.81
CA ILE A 111 19.63 -30.21 -17.97
C ILE A 111 20.71 -29.83 -18.99
N LYS A 112 20.91 -30.70 -20.00
CA LYS A 112 21.95 -30.53 -21.04
C LYS A 112 21.42 -29.97 -22.38
N ARG A 113 20.11 -29.79 -22.54
CA ARG A 113 19.47 -29.29 -23.77
C ARG A 113 18.18 -28.55 -23.46
N VAL A 114 17.75 -27.73 -24.39
CA VAL A 114 16.44 -27.05 -24.38
C VAL A 114 15.32 -28.12 -24.35
N ASP A 115 14.22 -27.82 -23.67
CA ASP A 115 13.05 -28.70 -23.45
C ASP A 115 13.29 -29.95 -22.61
N LYS A 116 14.24 -29.88 -21.67
CA LYS A 116 14.40 -30.90 -20.62
C LYS A 116 13.97 -30.32 -19.27
N VAL A 117 12.77 -30.68 -18.83
CA VAL A 117 12.24 -30.46 -17.47
C VAL A 117 12.27 -31.83 -16.79
#